data_AF-A0A8K0JYA7-F1
#
_entry.id   AF-A0A8K0JYA7-F1
#
_cell.length_a   1.000
_cell.length_b   1.000
_cell.length_c   1.000
_cell.angle_alpha   90.00
_cell.angle_beta   90.00
_cell.angle_gamma   90.00
#
_symmetry.space_group_name_H-M   'P 1'
#
loop_
_entity.id
_entity.type
_entity.pdbx_description
1 polymer ?
#
loop_
_entity_poly.entity_id
_entity_poly.type
_entity_poly.pdbx_seq_one_letter_code
_entity_poly.pdbx_strand_id
1 'polypeptide(L)'
;MFSCCVAQVNGKCVIYGTCDDVKNVPCYVDHELPQKWACQLISEYNFIAETCCNTTQLISMDENIAMAAGLLKRCPSCLKNLVSHICGYICSPNQSDFVDVTHHNSTTGARWRFSGVIEADVYLNQDYMYGTFNSCSQVMVPSTGNLAFDVSCGNWDSNTCTPARQVLN
;
A
#
# COMPACT_ATOMS: atom_id res chain seq x y z
N MET A 1 8.29 -9.38 6.12
CA MET A 1 7.84 -9.68 4.75
C MET A 1 6.41 -10.18 4.74
N PHE A 2 5.50 -9.22 4.66
CA PHE A 2 4.10 -9.47 4.36
C PHE A 2 3.94 -9.94 2.89
N SER A 3 2.96 -10.81 2.64
CA SER A 3 2.67 -11.26 1.28
C SER A 3 1.52 -10.46 0.68
N CYS A 4 1.81 -9.74 -0.41
CA CYS A 4 0.85 -8.90 -1.14
C CYS A 4 0.30 -9.52 -2.42
N CYS A 5 0.45 -10.83 -2.61
CA CYS A 5 0.18 -11.45 -3.89
C CYS A 5 -1.34 -11.59 -4.14
N VAL A 6 -1.85 -10.80 -5.08
CA VAL A 6 -3.22 -10.89 -5.60
C VAL A 6 -3.13 -11.42 -7.04
N ALA A 7 -3.90 -12.46 -7.34
CA ALA A 7 -3.89 -13.15 -8.62
C ALA A 7 -5.06 -12.69 -9.50
N GLN A 8 -4.80 -11.95 -10.58
CA GLN A 8 -5.77 -11.76 -11.66
C GLN A 8 -5.10 -11.80 -13.04
N VAL A 9 -5.95 -11.86 -14.08
CA VAL A 9 -5.60 -11.94 -15.49
C VAL A 9 -6.26 -10.73 -16.16
N ASN A 10 -5.47 -9.78 -16.64
CA ASN A 10 -5.87 -8.53 -17.32
C ASN A 10 -6.20 -7.35 -16.38
N GLY A 11 -5.17 -6.61 -15.98
CA GLY A 11 -5.31 -5.32 -15.31
C GLY A 11 -4.25 -4.32 -15.75
N LYS A 12 -4.51 -3.03 -15.57
CA LYS A 12 -3.59 -1.93 -15.89
C LYS A 12 -3.04 -1.30 -14.62
N CYS A 13 -1.73 -1.11 -14.62
CA CYS A 13 -1.01 -0.42 -13.56
C CYS A 13 -0.87 1.07 -13.89
N VAL A 14 -0.92 1.92 -12.86
CA VAL A 14 -0.59 3.36 -12.95
C VAL A 14 0.71 3.69 -12.22
N ILE A 15 1.14 2.80 -11.32
CA ILE A 15 2.38 2.89 -10.57
C ILE A 15 3.10 1.54 -10.68
N TYR A 16 4.40 1.56 -10.99
CA TYR A 16 5.21 0.34 -11.04
C TYR A 16 6.72 0.62 -10.88
N GLY A 17 7.39 -0.15 -10.03
CA GLY A 17 8.81 -0.01 -9.73
C GLY A 17 9.18 1.23 -8.92
N THR A 18 10.49 1.42 -8.71
CA THR A 18 11.09 2.55 -8.02
C THR A 18 11.85 3.44 -9.02
N CYS A 19 11.63 4.76 -8.95
CA CYS A 19 12.24 5.76 -9.83
C CYS A 19 13.47 6.43 -9.20
N ASP A 20 13.57 6.37 -7.88
CA ASP A 20 14.71 6.80 -7.10
C ASP A 20 15.04 5.67 -6.11
N ASP A 21 16.15 4.97 -6.35
CA ASP A 21 16.59 3.85 -5.50
C ASP A 21 17.05 4.30 -4.11
N VAL A 22 17.24 5.60 -3.89
CA VAL A 22 17.62 6.18 -2.59
C VAL A 22 16.38 6.57 -1.80
N LYS A 23 15.37 7.14 -2.47
CA LYS A 23 14.14 7.61 -1.83
C LYS A 23 12.97 6.63 -1.93
N ASN A 24 13.14 5.50 -2.62
CA ASN A 24 12.11 4.50 -2.90
C ASN A 24 10.82 5.10 -3.49
N VAL A 25 10.96 6.13 -4.33
CA VAL A 25 9.82 6.83 -4.93
C VAL A 25 9.16 5.94 -5.98
N PRO A 26 7.85 5.67 -5.89
CA PRO A 26 7.16 4.88 -6.91
C PRO A 26 7.17 5.59 -8.27
N CYS A 27 7.37 4.83 -9.36
CA CYS A 27 7.26 5.40 -10.71
C CYS A 27 5.83 5.40 -11.22
N TYR A 28 5.44 6.49 -11.88
CA TYR A 28 4.27 6.55 -12.73
C TYR A 28 4.49 5.75 -14.02
N VAL A 29 3.48 4.99 -14.44
CA VAL A 29 3.44 4.24 -15.69
C VAL A 29 2.11 4.44 -16.40
N ASP A 30 2.17 4.75 -17.69
CA ASP A 30 1.00 5.04 -18.54
C ASP A 30 0.76 3.99 -19.64
N HIS A 31 1.67 3.03 -19.77
CA HIS A 31 1.70 1.99 -20.80
C HIS A 31 1.53 0.60 -20.20
N GLU A 32 1.19 -0.38 -21.04
CA GLU A 32 1.10 -1.78 -20.63
C GLU A 32 2.48 -2.28 -20.17
N LEU A 33 2.53 -2.86 -18.96
CA LEU A 33 3.77 -3.37 -18.42
C LEU A 33 4.20 -4.61 -19.21
N PRO A 34 5.48 -4.67 -19.67
CA PRO A 34 5.93 -5.72 -20.57
C PRO A 34 6.08 -7.10 -19.91
N GLN A 35 5.91 -7.22 -18.58
CA GLN A 35 6.13 -8.48 -17.87
C GLN A 35 5.12 -8.72 -16.74
N LYS A 36 4.55 -9.92 -16.77
CA LYS A 36 3.83 -10.54 -15.64
C LYS A 36 4.86 -10.99 -14.61
N TRP A 37 4.88 -10.41 -13.41
CA TRP A 37 5.78 -10.89 -12.35
C TRP A 37 5.10 -11.89 -11.44
N ALA A 38 5.61 -13.12 -11.43
CA ALA A 38 5.22 -14.12 -10.46
C ALA A 38 5.56 -13.64 -9.05
N CYS A 39 4.51 -13.33 -8.29
CA CYS A 39 4.62 -13.05 -6.89
C CYS A 39 4.94 -14.38 -6.17
N GLN A 40 6.19 -14.57 -5.71
CA GLN A 40 6.61 -15.79 -5.03
C GLN A 40 5.95 -15.87 -3.65
N LEU A 41 4.74 -16.42 -3.62
CA LEU A 41 4.09 -16.84 -2.39
C LEU A 41 4.73 -18.15 -1.90
N ILE A 42 5.06 -18.17 -0.61
CA ILE A 42 5.31 -19.38 0.16
C ILE A 42 4.01 -20.18 0.16
N SER A 43 3.87 -21.08 -0.80
CA SER A 43 2.90 -22.16 -0.88
C SER A 43 3.35 -23.02 -2.04
N GLU A 44 3.22 -24.33 -1.92
CA GLU A 44 3.82 -25.37 -2.76
C GLU A 44 3.38 -25.38 -4.24
N TYR A 45 2.81 -24.27 -4.74
CA TYR A 45 2.35 -24.07 -6.11
C TYR A 45 2.96 -22.80 -6.71
N ASN A 46 3.78 -22.97 -7.75
CA ASN A 46 4.28 -21.89 -8.61
C ASN A 46 3.09 -21.23 -9.34
N PHE A 47 2.49 -20.22 -8.72
CA PHE A 47 1.42 -19.43 -9.35
C PHE A 47 2.00 -18.13 -9.94
N ILE A 48 1.82 -17.93 -11.25
CA ILE A 48 2.15 -16.67 -11.92
C ILE A 48 0.94 -15.76 -11.78
N ALA A 49 0.93 -14.92 -10.74
CA ALA A 49 -0.03 -13.83 -10.59
C ALA A 49 0.45 -12.60 -11.35
N GLU A 50 -0.44 -11.85 -12.01
CA GLU A 50 -0.12 -10.49 -12.46
C GLU A 50 -0.24 -9.54 -11.26
N THR A 51 0.77 -8.70 -11.06
CA THR A 51 0.83 -7.71 -9.98
C THR A 51 1.45 -6.41 -10.49
N CYS A 52 1.00 -5.28 -9.95
CA CYS A 52 1.53 -3.94 -10.27
C CYS A 52 2.73 -3.55 -9.40
N CYS A 53 3.38 -4.50 -8.73
CA CYS A 53 4.56 -4.21 -7.92
C CYS A 53 5.71 -5.21 -8.12
N ASN A 54 6.94 -4.75 -7.91
CA ASN A 54 8.15 -5.57 -7.97
C ASN A 54 8.72 -5.87 -6.58
N THR A 55 9.72 -6.76 -6.51
CA THR A 55 10.34 -7.16 -5.25
C THR A 55 10.94 -5.98 -4.49
N THR A 56 11.55 -5.01 -5.17
CA THR A 56 12.11 -3.81 -4.53
C THR A 56 11.01 -2.97 -3.87
N GLN A 57 9.91 -2.70 -4.57
CA GLN A 57 8.76 -1.99 -3.99
C GLN A 57 8.16 -2.72 -2.80
N LEU A 58 8.06 -4.05 -2.87
CA LEU A 58 7.57 -4.87 -1.75
C LEU A 58 8.48 -4.77 -0.52
N ILE A 59 9.79 -4.77 -0.71
CA ILE A 59 10.76 -4.58 0.38
C ILE A 59 10.60 -3.20 0.99
N SER A 60 10.60 -2.13 0.18
CA SER A 60 10.40 -0.76 0.67
C SER A 60 9.07 -0.59 1.39
N MET A 61 8.01 -1.25 0.91
CA MET A 61 6.70 -1.23 1.56
C MET A 61 6.72 -1.98 2.91
N ASP A 62 7.39 -3.13 3.02
CA ASP A 62 7.57 -3.86 4.29
C ASP A 62 8.29 -2.99 5.34
N GLU A 63 9.31 -2.23 4.90
CA GLU A 63 10.04 -1.27 5.73
C GLU A 63 9.14 -0.10 6.18
N ASN A 64 8.38 0.50 5.26
CA ASN A 64 7.48 1.61 5.57
C ASN A 64 6.32 1.21 6.49
N ILE A 65 5.83 -0.03 6.42
CA ILE A 65 4.73 -0.52 7.29
C ILE A 65 5.26 -0.95 8.66
N ALA A 66 6.57 -1.09 8.87
CA ALA A 66 7.13 -1.65 10.10
C ALA A 66 6.67 -0.92 11.38
N MET A 67 6.51 0.41 11.32
CA MET A 67 6.01 1.20 12.45
C MET A 67 4.55 0.87 12.76
N ALA A 68 3.68 0.93 11.76
CA ALA A 68 2.27 0.58 11.89
C ALA A 68 2.08 -0.89 12.34
N ALA A 69 2.89 -1.81 11.82
CA ALA A 69 2.91 -3.21 12.25
C ALA A 69 3.29 -3.35 13.73
N GLY A 70 4.28 -2.58 14.21
CA GLY A 70 4.68 -2.53 15.61
C GLY A 70 3.55 -2.09 16.54
N LEU A 71 2.75 -1.10 16.12
CA LEU A 71 1.58 -0.61 16.85
C LEU A 71 0.45 -1.65 16.88
N LEU A 72 0.20 -2.31 15.76
CA LEU A 72 -0.98 -3.16 15.56
C LEU A 72 -0.74 -4.66 15.81
N LYS A 73 0.49 -5.08 16.14
CA LYS A 73 0.87 -6.50 16.34
C LYS A 73 0.01 -7.28 17.35
N ARG A 74 -0.67 -6.58 18.28
CA ARG A 74 -1.57 -7.21 19.27
C ARG A 74 -2.89 -7.67 18.68
N CYS A 75 -3.25 -7.20 17.49
CA CYS A 75 -4.45 -7.62 16.76
C CYS A 75 -4.06 -8.08 15.35
N PRO A 76 -3.73 -9.38 15.18
CA PRO A 76 -3.27 -9.91 13.90
C PRO A 76 -4.28 -9.74 12.76
N SER A 77 -5.59 -9.73 13.05
CA SER A 77 -6.64 -9.49 12.05
C SER A 77 -6.64 -8.05 11.55
N CYS A 78 -6.54 -7.07 12.44
CA CYS A 78 -6.36 -5.66 12.09
C CYS A 78 -5.11 -5.46 11.23
N LEU A 79 -3.97 -6.01 11.68
CA LEU A 79 -2.71 -5.90 10.94
C LEU A 79 -2.84 -6.53 9.56
N LYS A 80 -3.46 -7.70 9.45
CA LYS A 80 -3.73 -8.36 8.17
C LYS A 80 -4.59 -7.48 7.26
N ASN A 81 -5.68 -6.90 7.77
CA ASN A 81 -6.56 -6.04 6.99
C ASN A 81 -5.84 -4.77 6.51
N LEU A 82 -5.05 -4.13 7.37
CA LEU A 82 -4.24 -2.97 7.01
C LEU A 82 -3.21 -3.30 5.93
N VAL A 83 -2.49 -4.42 6.10
CA VAL A 83 -1.52 -4.87 5.10
C VAL A 83 -2.22 -5.20 3.79
N SER A 84 -3.33 -5.94 3.82
CA SER A 84 -4.13 -6.23 2.63
C SER A 84 -4.64 -4.96 1.94
N HIS A 85 -4.98 -3.94 2.72
CA HIS A 85 -5.38 -2.64 2.20
C HIS A 85 -4.24 -1.96 1.44
N ILE A 86 -3.05 -1.89 2.03
CA ILE A 86 -1.86 -1.29 1.41
C ILE A 86 -1.42 -2.07 0.18
N CYS A 87 -1.36 -3.40 0.28
CA CYS A 87 -1.11 -4.28 -0.86
C CYS A 87 -2.13 -4.05 -1.99
N GLY A 88 -3.40 -3.78 -1.64
CA GLY A 88 -4.48 -3.55 -2.59
C GLY A 88 -4.16 -2.38 -3.53
N TYR A 89 -3.86 -1.19 -3.01
CA TYR A 89 -3.61 -0.05 -3.90
C TYR A 89 -2.19 0.02 -4.46
N ILE A 90 -1.21 -0.70 -3.91
CA ILE A 90 0.16 -0.75 -4.45
C ILE A 90 0.33 -1.85 -5.50
N CYS A 91 -0.21 -3.04 -5.27
CA CYS A 91 0.10 -4.24 -6.04
C CYS A 91 -1.09 -4.79 -6.84
N SER A 92 -2.32 -4.29 -6.63
CA SER A 92 -3.48 -4.80 -7.38
C SER A 92 -3.21 -4.74 -8.88
N PRO A 93 -3.46 -5.83 -9.63
CA PRO A 93 -3.34 -5.82 -11.08
C PRO A 93 -4.26 -4.77 -11.73
N ASN A 94 -5.38 -4.42 -11.09
CA ASN A 94 -6.36 -3.46 -11.59
C ASN A 94 -6.20 -2.08 -10.95
N GLN A 95 -4.97 -1.68 -10.62
CA GLN A 95 -4.69 -0.43 -9.91
C GLN A 95 -5.33 0.79 -10.58
N SER A 96 -5.35 0.84 -11.92
CA SER A 96 -5.95 1.95 -12.68
C SER A 96 -7.44 2.15 -12.45
N ASP A 97 -8.16 1.16 -11.93
CA ASP A 97 -9.61 1.27 -11.70
C ASP A 97 -9.93 2.16 -10.49
N PHE A 98 -8.95 2.39 -9.62
CA PHE A 98 -9.17 3.07 -8.35
C PHE A 98 -7.98 3.89 -7.83
N VAL A 99 -6.86 3.96 -8.57
CA VAL A 99 -5.74 4.86 -8.28
C VAL A 99 -5.51 5.74 -9.50
N ASP A 100 -5.38 7.05 -9.27
CA ASP A 100 -5.07 8.03 -10.29
C ASP A 100 -3.86 8.87 -9.86
N VAL A 101 -2.86 9.02 -10.73
CA VAL A 101 -1.65 9.80 -10.43
C VAL A 101 -1.85 11.22 -10.92
N THR A 102 -2.13 12.12 -9.98
CA THR A 102 -2.45 13.53 -10.29
C THR A 102 -1.21 14.37 -10.53
N HIS A 103 -0.11 14.09 -9.82
CA HIS A 103 1.16 14.80 -10.00
C HIS A 103 2.37 13.85 -9.97
N HIS A 104 3.26 14.03 -10.94
CA HIS A 104 4.53 13.30 -11.01
C HIS A 104 5.63 14.21 -11.57
N ASN A 105 6.89 13.94 -11.20
CA ASN A 105 8.04 14.68 -11.72
C ASN A 105 8.33 14.25 -13.16
N SER A 106 8.07 15.09 -14.17
CA SER A 106 8.53 14.78 -15.54
C SER A 106 9.95 15.31 -15.75
N THR A 107 10.97 14.44 -15.66
CA THR A 107 12.32 14.84 -16.09
C THR A 107 12.40 14.71 -17.61
N THR A 108 12.42 15.84 -18.33
CA THR A 108 12.55 15.87 -19.79
C THR A 108 13.84 15.18 -20.23
N GLY A 109 13.73 14.09 -21.02
CA GLY A 109 14.85 13.60 -21.83
C GLY A 109 15.20 12.12 -21.77
N ALA A 110 14.71 11.32 -20.82
CA ALA A 110 14.91 9.87 -20.86
C ALA A 110 13.86 9.14 -20.03
N ARG A 111 13.23 8.11 -20.64
CA ARG A 111 12.61 6.89 -20.07
C ARG A 111 11.69 7.05 -18.83
N TRP A 112 10.55 6.37 -18.84
CA TRP A 112 9.59 6.17 -17.72
C TRP A 112 10.21 6.03 -16.30
N ARG A 113 11.47 5.58 -16.19
CA ARG A 113 12.29 5.51 -14.97
C ARG A 113 12.56 6.84 -14.25
N PHE A 114 12.07 7.97 -14.76
CA PHE A 114 12.26 9.27 -14.11
C PHE A 114 10.95 10.03 -13.86
N SER A 115 9.80 9.35 -13.94
CA SER A 115 8.47 9.90 -13.61
C SER A 115 8.04 9.52 -12.19
N GLY A 116 8.75 10.06 -11.19
CA GLY A 116 8.45 9.77 -9.79
C GLY A 116 7.09 10.36 -9.38
N VAL A 117 6.21 9.54 -8.82
CA VAL A 117 4.90 9.95 -8.30
C VAL A 117 5.10 10.93 -7.13
N ILE A 118 4.40 12.05 -7.17
CA ILE A 118 4.36 13.05 -6.09
C ILE A 118 3.03 12.96 -5.35
N GLU A 119 1.94 12.85 -6.11
CA GLU A 119 0.58 12.80 -5.59
C GLU A 119 -0.26 11.81 -6.40
N ALA A 120 -1.08 11.05 -5.69
CA ALA A 120 -2.02 10.12 -6.27
C ALA A 120 -3.30 10.07 -5.44
N ASP A 121 -4.44 10.04 -6.12
CA ASP A 121 -5.75 9.88 -5.52
C ASP A 121 -6.14 8.40 -5.53
N VAL A 122 -6.67 7.92 -4.41
CA VAL A 122 -7.14 6.53 -4.26
C VAL A 122 -8.64 6.55 -3.97
N TYR A 123 -9.42 5.97 -4.88
CA TYR A 123 -10.88 5.95 -4.84
C TYR A 123 -11.37 4.63 -4.23
N LEU A 124 -11.92 4.70 -3.01
CA LEU A 124 -12.31 3.50 -2.27
C LEU A 124 -13.78 3.54 -1.89
N ASN A 125 -14.37 2.35 -1.80
CA ASN A 125 -15.71 2.21 -1.24
C ASN A 125 -15.68 2.55 0.26
N GLN A 126 -16.67 3.34 0.70
CA GLN A 126 -16.78 3.76 2.09
C GLN A 126 -16.85 2.56 3.06
N ASP A 127 -17.65 1.53 2.78
CA ASP A 127 -17.78 0.35 3.63
C ASP A 127 -16.44 -0.39 3.76
N TYR A 128 -15.66 -0.44 2.69
CA TYR A 128 -14.32 -1.02 2.71
C TYR A 128 -13.37 -0.22 3.61
N MET A 129 -13.36 1.11 3.50
CA MET A 129 -12.55 1.99 4.37
C MET A 129 -12.94 1.84 5.84
N TYR A 130 -14.23 1.91 6.15
CA TYR A 130 -14.72 1.76 7.52
C TYR A 130 -14.49 0.35 8.06
N GLY A 131 -14.62 -0.69 7.24
CA GLY A 131 -14.31 -2.07 7.63
C GLY A 131 -12.85 -2.24 8.07
N THR A 132 -11.91 -1.74 7.27
CA THR A 132 -10.47 -1.75 7.61
C THR A 132 -10.20 -0.94 8.88
N PHE A 133 -10.70 0.30 8.96
CA PHE A 133 -10.53 1.18 10.11
C PHE A 133 -11.10 0.58 11.41
N ASN A 134 -12.35 0.12 11.37
CA ASN A 134 -13.04 -0.42 12.54
C ASN A 134 -12.37 -1.70 13.05
N SER A 135 -11.75 -2.48 12.17
CA SER A 135 -10.98 -3.67 12.58
C SER A 135 -9.82 -3.35 13.54
N CYS A 136 -9.34 -2.09 13.53
CA CYS A 136 -8.23 -1.60 14.34
C CYS A 136 -8.65 -0.67 15.50
N SER A 137 -9.91 -0.26 15.57
CA SER A 137 -10.41 0.79 16.48
C SER A 137 -10.19 0.52 17.98
N GLN A 138 -10.11 -0.76 18.39
CA GLN A 138 -9.97 -1.17 19.79
C GLN A 138 -8.58 -1.74 20.09
N VAL A 139 -7.61 -1.56 19.20
CA VAL A 139 -6.26 -2.09 19.40
C VAL A 139 -5.52 -1.24 20.43
N MET A 140 -5.09 -1.86 21.52
CA MET A 140 -4.31 -1.21 22.58
C MET A 140 -2.80 -1.31 22.31
N VAL A 141 -2.07 -0.23 22.60
CA VAL A 141 -0.60 -0.16 22.51
C VAL A 141 0.00 -0.30 23.92
N PRO A 142 0.60 -1.45 24.29
CA PRO A 142 0.99 -1.71 25.67
C PRO A 142 2.06 -0.77 26.24
N SER A 143 2.92 -0.21 25.39
CA SER A 143 4.00 0.69 25.82
C SER A 143 3.50 2.08 26.23
N THR A 144 2.35 2.50 25.72
CA THR A 144 1.75 3.81 26.04
C THR A 144 0.50 3.68 26.93
N GLY A 145 -0.15 2.51 26.93
CA GLY A 145 -1.43 2.29 27.60
C GLY A 145 -2.63 2.89 26.87
N ASN A 146 -2.41 3.46 25.68
CA ASN A 146 -3.44 4.12 24.86
C ASN A 146 -3.92 3.22 23.71
N LEU A 147 -4.99 3.63 23.03
CA LEU A 147 -5.41 2.99 21.78
C LEU A 147 -4.44 3.34 20.65
N ALA A 148 -4.32 2.46 19.66
CA ALA A 148 -3.48 2.66 18.49
C ALA A 148 -3.83 3.96 17.76
N PHE A 149 -5.13 4.28 17.69
CA PHE A 149 -5.64 5.50 17.07
C PHE A 149 -5.37 6.78 17.87
N ASP A 150 -5.08 6.70 19.17
CA ASP A 150 -4.57 7.86 19.91
C ASP A 150 -3.15 8.24 19.46
N VAL A 151 -2.45 7.33 18.78
CA VAL A 151 -1.09 7.55 18.27
C VAL A 151 -1.08 7.79 16.76
N SER A 152 -1.95 7.11 16.01
CA SER A 152 -1.96 7.11 14.54
C SER A 152 -3.02 8.03 13.91
N CYS A 153 -3.56 8.99 14.66
CA CYS A 153 -4.54 9.97 14.16
C CYS A 153 -4.08 11.41 14.36
N GLY A 154 -2.77 11.65 14.49
CA GLY A 154 -2.20 13.00 14.56
C GLY A 154 -2.77 13.84 15.72
N ASN A 155 -3.59 14.84 15.39
CA ASN A 155 -4.19 15.76 16.36
C ASN A 155 -5.54 15.27 16.92
N TRP A 156 -6.06 14.14 16.44
CA TRP A 156 -7.33 13.57 16.87
C TRP A 156 -7.10 12.40 17.82
N ASP A 157 -7.98 12.28 18.81
CA ASP A 157 -8.02 11.12 19.70
C ASP A 157 -8.79 9.95 19.05
N SER A 158 -8.73 8.78 19.67
CA SER A 158 -9.47 7.59 19.24
C SER A 158 -10.99 7.80 19.10
N ASN A 159 -11.58 8.72 19.88
CA ASN A 159 -13.02 9.01 19.83
C ASN A 159 -13.42 9.85 18.61
N THR A 160 -12.53 10.73 18.15
CA THR A 160 -12.78 11.64 17.03
C THR A 160 -12.04 11.23 15.75
N CYS A 161 -11.24 10.16 15.80
CA CYS A 161 -10.58 9.63 14.62
C CYS A 161 -11.58 8.98 13.66
N THR A 162 -11.31 9.16 12.37
CA THR A 162 -12.11 8.62 11.24
C THR A 162 -11.16 8.03 10.21
N PRO A 163 -11.63 7.19 9.27
CA PRO A 163 -10.78 6.68 8.19
C PRO A 163 -10.00 7.78 7.44
N ALA A 164 -10.64 8.93 7.16
CA ALA A 164 -10.01 10.06 6.48
C ALA A 164 -8.99 10.87 7.33
N ARG A 165 -8.90 10.58 8.63
CA ARG A 165 -8.01 11.26 9.59
C ARG A 165 -6.86 10.37 10.05
N GLN A 166 -6.90 9.08 9.73
CA GLN A 166 -5.86 8.13 10.09
C GLN A 166 -4.59 8.45 9.31
N VAL A 167 -3.47 8.60 10.04
CA VAL A 167 -2.15 8.82 9.46
C VAL A 167 -1.34 7.55 9.66
N LEU A 168 -1.01 6.89 8.55
CA LEU A 168 -0.08 5.76 8.53
C LEU A 168 1.31 6.32 8.23
N ASN A 169 1.99 6.82 9.26
CA ASN A 169 3.40 7.21 9.18
C ASN A 169 4.30 5.99 9.42
#